data_AF-A0A963G708-F1
#
_entry.id   AF-A0A963G708-F1
#
_cell.length_a   1.000
_cell.length_b   1.000
_cell.length_c   1.000
_cell.angle_alpha   90.00
_cell.angle_beta   90.00
_cell.angle_gamma   90.00
#
_symmetry.space_group_name_H-M   'P 1'
#
loop_
_entity.id
_entity.type
_entity.pdbx_description
1 polymer ?
#
loop_
_entity_poly.entity_id
_entity_poly.type
_entity_poly.pdbx_seq_one_letter_code
_entity_poly.pdbx_strand_id
1 'polypeptide(L)'
;ADKNYDTRGCVDELRCANVTPHVAQNTSNRSSAIDGRTTRHPGYAASQRFRKRIEECFGWAKSVGGLRKSRFVGREKLDFQFVLTMAAYNLVRMRNLGVASC
;
A
#
# COMPACT_ATOMS: atom_id res chain seq x y z
N ALA A 1 2.76 4.48 2.51
CA ALA A 1 2.59 4.66 3.95
C ALA A 1 2.03 6.01 4.09
N ASP A 2 0.91 6.08 4.78
CA ASP A 2 0.25 7.35 4.99
C ASP A 2 1.17 8.23 5.85
N LYS A 3 1.32 9.48 5.41
CA LYS A 3 2.05 10.53 6.12
C LYS A 3 1.38 10.84 7.46
N ASN A 4 0.09 10.53 7.62
CA ASN A 4 -0.64 10.72 8.86
C ASN A 4 -0.17 9.79 10.00
N TYR A 5 0.51 8.68 9.70
CA TYR A 5 1.13 7.81 10.71
C TYR A 5 2.50 8.31 11.18
N ASP A 6 3.01 9.40 10.62
CA ASP A 6 4.23 10.04 11.12
C ASP A 6 3.93 10.81 12.43
N THR A 7 3.60 10.08 13.48
CA THR A 7 3.30 10.59 14.82
C THR A 7 4.20 9.88 15.83
N ARG A 8 4.52 10.56 16.93
CA ARG A 8 5.41 9.99 17.97
C ARG A 8 4.84 8.68 18.51
N GLY A 9 3.56 8.66 18.90
CA GLY A 9 2.90 7.46 19.41
C GLY A 9 2.98 6.27 18.46
N CYS A 10 2.66 6.46 17.17
CA CYS A 10 2.76 5.37 16.20
C CYS A 10 4.19 4.88 16.00
N VAL A 11 5.16 5.81 15.91
CA VAL A 11 6.58 5.46 15.78
C VAL A 11 7.11 4.72 17.02
N ASP A 12 6.69 5.14 18.21
CA ASP A 12 7.10 4.54 19.48
C ASP A 12 6.50 3.13 19.64
N GLU A 13 5.22 2.94 19.31
CA GLU A 13 4.60 1.61 19.28
C GLU A 13 5.32 0.64 18.34
N LEU A 14 5.69 1.10 17.14
CA LEU A 14 6.43 0.29 16.18
C LEU A 14 7.81 -0.09 16.70
N ARG A 15 8.52 0.85 17.34
CA ARG A 15 9.82 0.58 17.96
C ARG A 15 9.71 -0.38 19.15
N CYS A 16 8.69 -0.24 19.99
CA CYS A 16 8.39 -1.18 21.08
C CYS A 16 8.12 -2.59 20.56
N ALA A 17 7.48 -2.71 19.40
CA ALA A 17 7.27 -3.98 18.70
C ALA A 17 8.50 -4.49 17.93
N ASN A 18 9.66 -3.82 18.05
CA ASN A 18 10.88 -4.12 17.30
C ASN A 18 10.71 -4.05 15.76
N VAL A 19 9.83 -3.19 15.29
CA VAL A 19 9.55 -2.95 13.86
C VAL A 19 10.18 -1.64 13.41
N THR A 20 10.83 -1.64 12.25
CA THR A 20 11.37 -0.40 11.66
C THR A 20 10.22 0.48 11.14
N PRO A 21 10.08 1.73 11.61
CA PRO A 21 8.96 2.60 11.26
C PRO A 21 9.11 3.20 9.87
N HIS A 22 8.83 2.41 8.83
CA HIS A 22 8.73 2.91 7.46
C HIS A 22 7.40 3.68 7.26
N VAL A 23 7.19 4.78 7.98
CA VAL A 23 6.10 5.73 7.72
C VAL A 23 6.57 6.80 6.73
N ALA A 24 5.67 7.48 6.02
CA ALA A 24 6.11 8.56 5.12
C ALA A 24 6.49 9.80 5.93
N GLN A 25 7.77 10.19 5.85
CA GLN A 25 8.29 11.36 6.54
C GLN A 25 7.49 12.62 6.19
N ASN A 26 7.11 13.39 7.21
CA ASN A 26 6.57 14.71 7.02
C ASN A 26 7.69 15.72 6.75
N THR A 27 7.54 16.45 5.65
CA THR A 27 8.51 17.43 5.15
C THR A 27 7.97 18.86 5.15
N SER A 28 6.77 19.08 5.71
CA SER A 28 6.07 20.37 5.66
C SER A 28 5.18 20.56 6.89
N ASN A 29 4.97 21.80 7.33
CA ASN A 29 4.00 22.20 8.35
C ASN A 29 4.22 21.67 9.79
N ARG A 30 5.01 20.61 10.00
CA ARG A 30 5.42 20.11 11.32
C ARG A 30 6.68 19.26 11.25
N SER A 31 7.32 19.05 12.40
CA SER A 31 8.43 18.10 12.53
C SER A 31 7.95 16.64 12.39
N SER A 32 8.79 15.83 11.76
CA SER A 32 8.58 14.40 11.62
C SER A 32 8.94 13.64 12.90
N ALA A 33 8.27 12.53 13.18
CA ALA A 33 8.62 11.60 14.26
C ALA A 33 9.74 10.63 13.85
N ILE A 34 10.06 10.56 12.56
CA ILE A 34 11.23 9.84 12.04
C ILE A 34 12.31 10.80 11.53
N ASP A 35 13.56 10.36 11.60
CA ASP A 35 14.73 11.14 11.22
C ASP A 35 15.62 10.39 10.23
N GLY A 36 16.78 10.97 9.92
CA GLY A 36 17.76 10.40 9.00
C GLY A 36 18.21 8.98 9.35
N ARG A 37 18.12 8.54 10.62
CA ARG A 37 18.44 7.16 11.01
C ARG A 37 17.50 6.16 10.38
N THR A 38 16.23 6.52 10.16
CA THR A 38 15.25 5.67 9.48
C THR A 38 15.32 5.86 7.97
N THR A 39 15.39 7.12 7.50
CA THR A 39 15.20 7.43 6.06
C THR A 39 16.43 7.19 5.19
N ARG A 40 17.65 7.15 5.77
CA ARG A 40 18.89 6.93 5.02
C ARG A 40 19.02 5.54 4.38
N HIS A 41 18.28 4.55 4.88
CA HIS A 41 18.44 3.17 4.45
C HIS A 41 17.73 2.93 3.12
N PRO A 42 18.34 2.20 2.16
CA PRO A 42 17.71 1.87 0.88
C PRO A 42 16.35 1.17 1.03
N GLY A 43 16.19 0.36 2.09
CA GLY A 43 14.95 -0.33 2.42
C GLY A 43 13.77 0.64 2.67
N TYR A 44 14.02 1.82 3.22
CA TYR A 44 13.00 2.85 3.41
C TYR A 44 12.46 3.32 2.05
N ALA A 45 13.35 3.69 1.13
CA ALA A 45 12.97 4.14 -0.21
C ALA A 45 12.21 3.04 -0.99
N ALA A 46 12.66 1.79 -0.90
CA ALA A 46 11.95 0.66 -1.49
C ALA A 46 10.55 0.48 -0.90
N SER A 47 10.42 0.47 0.43
CA SER A 47 9.13 0.35 1.12
C SER A 47 8.16 1.49 0.76
N GLN A 48 8.68 2.72 0.64
CA GLN A 48 7.91 3.87 0.17
C GLN A 48 7.31 3.63 -1.23
N ARG A 49 8.08 3.07 -2.17
CA ARG A 49 7.61 2.76 -3.53
C ARG A 49 6.60 1.61 -3.55
N PHE A 50 6.90 0.48 -2.89
CA PHE A 50 6.01 -0.68 -2.90
C PHE A 50 4.63 -0.39 -2.30
N ARG A 51 4.56 0.41 -1.24
CA ARG A 51 3.28 0.78 -0.64
C ARG A 51 2.39 1.62 -1.54
N LYS A 52 2.92 2.39 -2.49
CA LYS A 52 2.08 3.10 -3.48
C LYS A 52 1.41 2.12 -4.45
N ARG A 53 2.06 1.00 -4.76
CA ARG A 53 1.51 -0.02 -5.67
C ARG A 53 0.21 -0.63 -5.13
N ILE A 54 0.04 -0.72 -3.81
CA ILE A 54 -1.21 -1.23 -3.25
C ILE A 54 -2.38 -0.28 -3.56
N GLU A 55 -2.14 1.03 -3.56
CA GLU A 55 -3.15 2.04 -3.90
C GLU A 55 -3.55 1.93 -5.37
N GLU A 56 -2.61 1.60 -6.27
CA GLU A 56 -2.89 1.32 -7.68
C GLU A 56 -3.82 0.11 -7.85
N CYS A 57 -3.55 -1.00 -7.14
CA CYS A 57 -4.42 -2.18 -7.14
C CYS A 57 -5.84 -1.83 -6.69
N PHE A 58 -5.97 -1.16 -5.55
CA PHE A 58 -7.27 -0.77 -5.00
C PHE A 58 -7.99 0.27 -5.86
N GLY A 59 -7.24 1.19 -6.48
CA GLY A 59 -7.77 2.16 -7.44
C GLY A 59 -8.38 1.45 -8.65
N TRP A 60 -7.61 0.54 -9.27
CA TRP A 60 -8.06 -0.25 -10.42
C TRP A 60 -9.25 -1.14 -10.06
N ALA A 61 -9.23 -1.80 -8.91
CA ALA A 61 -10.30 -2.68 -8.49
C ALA A 61 -11.62 -1.91 -8.26
N LYS A 62 -11.53 -0.66 -7.80
CA LYS A 62 -12.70 0.23 -7.67
C LYS A 62 -13.20 0.76 -9.03
N SER A 63 -12.30 1.16 -9.93
CA SER A 63 -12.67 1.80 -11.20
C SER A 63 -13.01 0.80 -12.31
N VAL A 64 -12.20 -0.24 -12.49
CA VAL A 64 -12.33 -1.26 -13.55
C VAL A 64 -12.96 -2.53 -12.99
N GLY A 65 -12.56 -2.95 -11.78
CA GLY A 65 -13.06 -4.17 -11.13
C GLY A 65 -14.48 -4.07 -10.55
N GLY A 66 -15.14 -2.91 -10.66
CA GLY A 66 -16.51 -2.72 -10.21
C GLY A 66 -16.71 -2.75 -8.69
N LEU A 67 -15.65 -2.62 -7.89
CA LEU A 67 -15.74 -2.64 -6.42
C LEU A 67 -16.10 -1.28 -5.81
N ARG A 68 -16.18 -0.19 -6.60
CA ARG A 68 -16.66 1.11 -6.08
C ARG A 68 -18.13 1.07 -5.69
N LYS A 69 -18.94 0.31 -6.44
CA LYS A 69 -20.36 0.02 -6.16
C LYS A 69 -20.63 -1.41 -6.62
N SER A 70 -20.43 -2.38 -5.72
CA SER A 70 -20.67 -3.78 -6.05
C SER A 70 -22.16 -4.03 -6.31
N ARG A 71 -22.44 -4.93 -7.27
CA ARG A 71 -23.78 -5.44 -7.55
C ARG A 71 -24.16 -6.59 -6.60
N PHE A 72 -23.19 -7.14 -5.87
CA PHE A 72 -23.41 -8.26 -4.96
C PHE A 72 -23.67 -7.76 -3.54
N VAL A 73 -24.59 -8.45 -2.86
CA VAL A 73 -24.93 -8.21 -1.46
C VAL A 73 -24.55 -9.45 -0.66
N GLY A 74 -23.91 -9.24 0.49
CA GLY A 74 -23.43 -10.30 1.37
C GLY A 74 -21.93 -10.51 1.28
N ARG A 75 -21.33 -10.87 2.43
CA ARG A 75 -19.87 -10.95 2.60
C ARG A 75 -19.22 -11.99 1.68
N GLU A 76 -19.82 -13.16 1.53
CA GLU A 76 -19.28 -14.26 0.71
C GLU A 76 -19.18 -13.88 -0.77
N LYS A 77 -20.23 -13.25 -1.32
CA LYS A 77 -20.24 -12.84 -2.73
C LYS A 77 -19.24 -11.70 -3.00
N LEU A 78 -19.11 -10.78 -2.04
CA LEU A 78 -18.12 -9.70 -2.12
C LEU A 78 -16.68 -10.24 -2.01
N ASP A 79 -16.45 -11.23 -1.16
CA ASP A 79 -15.16 -11.88 -1.01
C ASP A 79 -14.74 -12.58 -2.31
N PHE A 80 -15.66 -13.33 -2.91
CA PHE A 80 -15.43 -13.94 -4.23
C PHE A 80 -15.12 -12.88 -5.31
N GLN A 81 -15.92 -11.81 -5.41
CA GLN A 81 -15.66 -10.73 -6.36
C GLN A 81 -14.29 -10.09 -6.12
N PHE A 82 -13.93 -9.86 -4.85
CA PHE A 82 -12.66 -9.25 -4.48
C PHE A 82 -11.47 -10.10 -4.93
N VAL A 83 -11.46 -11.40 -4.59
CA VAL A 83 -10.40 -12.34 -4.98
C VAL A 83 -10.28 -12.43 -6.49
N LEU A 84 -11.40 -12.59 -7.20
CA LEU A 84 -11.42 -12.64 -8.66
C LEU A 84 -10.87 -11.36 -9.29
N THR A 85 -11.24 -10.19 -8.76
CA THR A 85 -10.77 -8.89 -9.24
C THR A 85 -9.26 -8.73 -9.04
N MET A 86 -8.74 -9.11 -7.88
CA MET A 86 -7.31 -9.03 -7.59
C MET A 86 -6.49 -10.03 -8.41
N ALA A 87 -7.04 -11.22 -8.67
CA ALA A 87 -6.43 -12.18 -9.59
C ALA A 87 -6.35 -11.61 -11.02
N ALA A 88 -7.42 -10.98 -11.51
CA ALA A 88 -7.42 -10.31 -12.82
C ALA A 88 -6.42 -9.15 -12.86
N TYR A 89 -6.31 -8.35 -11.80
CA TYR A 89 -5.31 -7.29 -11.71
C TYR A 89 -3.88 -7.86 -11.79
N ASN A 90 -3.59 -9.00 -11.15
CA ASN A 90 -2.29 -9.65 -11.25
C ASN A 90 -1.94 -10.01 -12.70
N LEU A 91 -2.90 -10.48 -13.51
CA LEU A 91 -2.68 -10.75 -14.95
C LEU A 91 -2.30 -9.46 -15.71
N VAL A 92 -3.06 -8.37 -15.50
CA VAL A 92 -2.77 -7.06 -16.10
C VAL A 92 -1.39 -6.56 -15.70
N ARG A 93 -1.02 -6.75 -14.43
CA ARG A 93 0.28 -6.37 -13.91
C ARG A 93 1.41 -7.21 -14.53
N MET A 94 1.24 -8.53 -14.64
CA MET A 94 2.26 -9.44 -15.23
C MET A 94 2.59 -9.08 -16.68
N ARG A 95 1.61 -8.63 -17.46
CA ARG A 95 1.83 -8.09 -18.82
C ARG A 95 2.88 -6.98 -18.83
N ASN A 96 2.80 -6.04 -17.89
CA ASN A 96 3.73 -4.91 -17.81
C ASN A 96 5.09 -5.28 -17.21
N LEU A 97 5.23 -6.49 -16.65
CA LEU A 97 6.48 -7.00 -16.06
C LEU A 97 7.30 -7.84 -17.05
N GLY A 98 6.83 -8.02 -18.29
CA GLY A 98 7.51 -8.84 -19.30
C GLY A 98 7.43 -10.35 -19.03
N VAL A 99 6.64 -10.79 -18.05
CA VAL A 99 6.42 -12.22 -17.75
C VAL A 99 5.57 -12.89 -18.84
N ALA A 100 4.85 -12.09 -19.65
CA ALA A 100 4.01 -12.55 -20.75
C ALA A 100 4.65 -12.36 -22.14
N SER A 101 5.97 -12.18 -22.23
CA SER A 101 6.69 -12.13 -23.50
C SER A 101 7.16 -13.54 -23.90
N CYS A 102 6.41 -14.15 -24.82
CA CYS A 102 6.96 -15.09 -25.80
C CYS A 102 7.20 -14.33 -27.11
#